data_AF-A0A6M4P8A0-F1
#
_entry.id   AF-A0A6M4P8A0-F1
#
_cell.length_a   1.000
_cell.length_b   1.000
_cell.length_c   1.000
_cell.angle_alpha   90.00
_cell.angle_beta   90.00
_cell.angle_gamma   90.00
#
_symmetry.space_group_name_H-M   'P 1'
#
loop_
_entity.id
_entity.type
_entity.pdbx_description
1 polymer ?
#
loop_
_entity_poly.entity_id
_entity_poly.type
_entity_poly.pdbx_seq_one_letter_code
_entity_poly.pdbx_strand_id
1 'polypeptide(L)'
;MGTNKRYPNLGPQLAEERELREARKRGPLQSLTSDQLRLATQVLSIAPERPPTWGRAWLRFGDTDVRCTVRIMRWTSAAVGVSVDVDGEELRCWVWQGAVDGLAAREDAWR
;
A
#
# COMPACT_ATOMS: atom_id res chain seq x y z
N MET A 1 21.11 5.73 28.39
CA MET A 1 20.65 5.55 26.99
C MET A 1 19.67 4.39 26.96
N GLY A 2 18.37 4.68 27.06
CA GLY A 2 17.34 3.66 27.12
C GLY A 2 16.85 3.29 25.73
N THR A 3 17.32 2.17 25.18
CA THR A 3 16.78 1.61 23.95
C THR A 3 15.36 1.12 24.25
N ASN A 4 14.37 1.84 23.72
CA ASN A 4 12.96 1.63 24.01
C ASN A 4 12.47 0.30 23.41
N LYS A 5 12.67 -0.81 24.14
CA LYS A 5 12.27 -2.19 23.77
C LYS A 5 10.76 -2.39 23.55
N ARG A 6 9.92 -1.37 23.78
CA ARG A 6 8.46 -1.46 23.67
C ARG A 6 7.93 -1.35 22.24
N TYR A 7 8.70 -0.77 21.31
CA TYR A 7 8.26 -0.59 19.92
C TYR A 7 9.40 -0.83 18.93
N PRO A 8 9.77 -2.11 18.68
CA PRO A 8 10.88 -2.43 17.77
C PRO A 8 10.64 -1.90 16.34
N ASN A 9 9.38 -1.78 15.93
CA ASN A 9 9.00 -1.44 14.55
C ASN A 9 8.71 0.05 14.33
N LEU A 10 8.76 0.88 15.39
CA LEU A 10 8.40 2.30 15.29
C LEU A 10 9.38 3.09 14.41
N GLY A 11 10.67 2.75 14.45
CA GLY A 11 11.68 3.41 13.61
C GLY A 11 11.41 3.20 12.11
N PRO A 12 11.36 1.94 11.63
CA PRO A 12 11.03 1.62 10.25
C PRO A 12 9.67 2.18 9.79
N GLN A 13 8.65 2.13 10.66
CA GLN A 13 7.34 2.69 10.35
C GLN A 13 7.41 4.22 10.11
N LEU A 14 8.06 4.97 11.01
CA LEU A 14 8.21 6.42 10.86
C LEU A 14 9.05 6.80 9.63
N ALA A 15 10.02 5.96 9.26
CA ALA A 15 10.80 6.14 8.03
C ALA A 15 9.91 5.98 6.79
N GLU A 16 9.08 4.93 6.74
CA GLU A 16 8.11 4.70 5.66
C GLU A 16 7.10 5.85 5.54
N GLU A 17 6.53 6.31 6.67
CA GLU A 17 5.60 7.44 6.70
C GLU A 17 6.25 8.73 6.17
N ARG A 18 7.53 8.96 6.47
CA ARG A 18 8.30 10.08 5.93
C ARG A 18 8.53 9.95 4.43
N GLU A 19 8.92 8.78 3.94
CA GLU A 19 9.10 8.52 2.51
C GLU A 19 7.81 8.77 1.72
N LEU A 20 6.67 8.28 2.22
CA LEU A 20 5.36 8.53 1.63
C LEU A 20 5.02 10.02 1.58
N ARG A 21 5.26 10.75 2.67
CA ARG A 21 5.04 12.21 2.71
C ARG A 21 5.90 12.95 1.70
N GLU A 22 7.18 12.60 1.58
CA GLU A 22 8.06 13.25 0.59
C GLU A 22 7.67 12.89 -0.84
N ALA A 23 7.31 11.63 -1.12
CA ALA A 23 6.86 11.21 -2.44
C ALA A 23 5.56 11.90 -2.86
N ARG A 24 4.60 12.08 -1.93
CA ARG A 24 3.35 12.80 -2.19
C ARG A 24 3.58 14.25 -2.66
N LYS A 25 4.66 14.89 -2.23
CA LYS A 25 5.04 16.24 -2.71
C LYS A 25 5.54 16.25 -4.16
N ARG A 26 5.98 15.09 -4.69
CA ARG A 26 6.51 14.95 -6.06
C ARG A 26 5.43 14.81 -7.11
N GLY A 27 4.22 14.39 -6.71
CA GLY A 27 3.09 14.31 -7.61
C GLY A 27 1.92 13.52 -7.04
N PRO A 28 0.80 13.46 -7.78
CA PRO A 28 -0.35 12.66 -7.37
C PRO A 28 -0.01 11.17 -7.39
N LEU A 29 -0.71 10.40 -6.54
CA LEU A 29 -0.69 8.95 -6.56
C LEU A 29 -1.19 8.45 -7.91
N GLN A 30 -0.39 7.64 -8.59
CA GLN A 30 -0.76 7.00 -9.85
C GLN A 30 -1.53 5.71 -9.60
N SER A 31 -2.45 5.42 -10.50
CA SER A 31 -3.27 4.21 -10.49
C SER A 31 -3.30 3.62 -11.90
N LEU A 32 -3.43 2.29 -11.98
CA LEU A 32 -3.86 1.66 -13.22
C LEU A 32 -5.19 2.27 -13.69
N THR A 33 -5.29 2.45 -15.00
CA THR A 33 -6.48 2.98 -15.66
C THR A 33 -7.56 1.92 -15.82
N SER A 34 -8.79 2.35 -16.08
CA SER A 34 -9.91 1.43 -16.37
C SER A 34 -9.59 0.46 -17.52
N ASP A 35 -8.92 0.92 -18.56
CA ASP A 35 -8.54 0.10 -19.73
C ASP A 35 -7.46 -0.93 -19.40
N GLN A 36 -6.53 -0.59 -18.50
CA GLN A 36 -5.53 -1.53 -17.99
C GLN A 36 -6.17 -2.60 -17.09
N LEU A 37 -7.16 -2.21 -16.28
CA LEU A 37 -7.84 -3.12 -15.36
C LEU A 37 -8.85 -4.04 -16.02
N ARG A 38 -9.52 -3.58 -17.09
CA ARG A 38 -10.57 -4.32 -17.81
C ARG A 38 -11.64 -4.93 -16.90
N LEU A 39 -12.05 -4.19 -15.86
CA LEU A 39 -12.94 -4.69 -14.79
C LEU A 39 -14.29 -5.21 -15.30
N ALA A 40 -14.76 -4.76 -16.47
CA ALA A 40 -15.98 -5.30 -17.09
C ALA A 40 -15.86 -6.77 -17.52
N THR A 41 -14.63 -7.27 -17.66
CA THR A 41 -14.32 -8.62 -18.17
C THR A 41 -13.59 -9.49 -17.17
N GLN A 42 -13.07 -8.90 -16.08
CA GLN A 42 -12.34 -9.62 -15.06
C GLN A 42 -13.21 -9.89 -13.84
N VAL A 43 -13.04 -11.07 -13.24
CA VAL A 43 -13.62 -11.36 -11.94
C VAL A 43 -12.93 -10.46 -10.90
N LEU A 44 -13.76 -9.74 -10.14
CA LEU A 44 -13.33 -8.89 -9.05
C LEU A 44 -13.65 -9.56 -7.72
N SER A 45 -12.62 -9.79 -6.92
CA SER A 45 -12.74 -10.23 -5.53
C SER A 45 -12.61 -9.04 -4.59
N ILE A 46 -13.44 -8.99 -3.55
CA ILE A 46 -13.41 -7.93 -2.54
C ILE A 46 -12.81 -8.50 -1.26
N ALA A 47 -11.88 -7.76 -0.66
CA ALA A 47 -11.27 -8.16 0.61
C ALA A 47 -12.32 -8.16 1.73
N PRO A 48 -12.25 -9.10 2.68
CA PRO A 48 -13.06 -9.05 3.88
C PRO A 48 -12.88 -7.72 4.62
N GLU A 49 -13.96 -7.16 5.17
CA GLU A 49 -13.86 -5.94 5.98
C GLU A 49 -13.06 -6.19 7.27
N ARG A 50 -13.20 -7.39 7.85
CA ARG A 50 -12.54 -7.82 9.08
C ARG A 50 -12.18 -9.32 9.02
N PRO A 51 -10.94 -9.71 9.42
CA PRO A 51 -9.81 -8.81 9.66
C PRO A 51 -9.34 -8.13 8.36
N PRO A 52 -8.75 -6.92 8.43
CA PRO A 52 -8.19 -6.27 7.25
C PRO A 52 -7.06 -7.12 6.63
N THR A 53 -7.01 -7.17 5.31
CA THR A 53 -5.91 -7.78 4.57
C THR A 53 -4.82 -6.74 4.31
N TRP A 54 -3.56 -7.09 4.57
CA TRP A 54 -2.42 -6.18 4.45
C TRP A 54 -1.43 -6.69 3.40
N GLY A 55 -0.67 -5.77 2.83
CA GLY A 55 0.42 -6.07 1.90
C GLY A 55 1.54 -5.04 1.95
N ARG A 56 2.70 -5.36 1.37
CA ARG A 56 3.67 -4.36 0.93
C ARG A 56 3.53 -4.13 -0.55
N ALA A 57 3.35 -2.88 -0.96
CA ALA A 57 3.17 -2.54 -2.36
C ALA A 57 4.16 -1.47 -2.83
N TRP A 58 4.57 -1.56 -4.08
CA TRP A 58 5.19 -0.43 -4.79
C TRP A 58 4.10 0.54 -5.26
N LEU A 59 4.14 1.77 -4.76
CA LEU A 59 3.28 2.88 -5.16
C LEU A 59 4.11 3.93 -5.90
N ARG A 60 3.48 4.65 -6.83
CA ARG A 60 4.13 5.72 -7.58
C ARG A 60 3.43 7.06 -7.37
N PHE A 61 4.20 8.07 -6.99
CA PHE A 61 3.76 9.46 -6.89
C PHE A 61 4.57 10.31 -7.87
N GLY A 62 3.93 10.79 -8.94
CA GLY A 62 4.67 11.45 -10.02
C GLY A 62 5.75 10.54 -10.62
N ASP A 63 7.01 10.90 -10.45
CA ASP A 63 8.20 10.14 -10.89
C ASP A 63 8.87 9.31 -9.77
N THR A 64 8.29 9.31 -8.56
CA THR A 64 8.90 8.72 -7.37
C THR A 64 8.18 7.43 -6.98
N ASP A 65 8.94 6.34 -6.86
CA ASP A 65 8.46 5.04 -6.40
C ASP A 65 8.73 4.85 -4.89
N VAL A 66 7.75 4.37 -4.15
CA VAL A 66 7.84 4.08 -2.70
C VAL A 66 7.30 2.69 -2.44
N ARG A 67 7.99 1.91 -1.60
CA ARG A 67 7.50 0.60 -1.15
C ARG A 67 6.98 0.69 0.26
N CYS A 68 5.66 0.67 0.44
CA CYS A 68 5.04 0.89 1.73
C CYS A 68 4.03 -0.20 2.10
N THR A 69 3.60 -0.17 3.36
CA THR A 69 2.52 -0.98 3.88
C THR A 69 1.18 -0.43 3.39
N VAL A 70 0.33 -1.30 2.88
CA VAL A 70 -0.97 -0.92 2.33
C VAL A 70 -2.07 -1.86 2.81
N ARG A 71 -3.30 -1.36 2.89
CA ARG A 71 -4.48 -2.19 3.05
C ARG A 71 -4.91 -2.69 1.67
N ILE A 72 -5.10 -3.99 1.54
CA ILE A 72 -5.66 -4.62 0.33
C ILE A 72 -7.18 -4.53 0.43
N MET A 73 -7.80 -3.92 -0.58
CA MET A 73 -9.24 -3.65 -0.62
C MET A 73 -9.98 -4.62 -1.54
N ARG A 74 -9.35 -4.98 -2.66
CA ARG A 74 -9.93 -5.81 -3.72
C ARG A 74 -8.85 -6.26 -4.69
N TRP A 75 -9.10 -7.29 -5.47
CA TRP A 75 -8.16 -7.77 -6.48
C TRP A 75 -8.86 -8.45 -7.64
N THR A 76 -8.16 -8.48 -8.78
CA THR A 76 -8.41 -9.38 -9.89
C THR A 76 -7.27 -10.39 -9.98
N SER A 77 -7.23 -11.21 -11.03
CA SER A 77 -6.05 -12.06 -11.28
C SER A 77 -4.79 -11.28 -11.65
N ALA A 78 -4.91 -10.02 -12.09
CA ALA A 78 -3.80 -9.23 -12.62
C ALA A 78 -3.48 -7.97 -11.81
N ALA A 79 -4.41 -7.46 -11.01
CA ALA A 79 -4.26 -6.19 -10.31
C ALA A 79 -4.83 -6.23 -8.89
N VAL A 80 -4.31 -5.35 -8.03
CA VAL A 80 -4.73 -5.20 -6.64
C VAL A 80 -5.09 -3.75 -6.38
N GLY A 81 -6.29 -3.54 -5.84
CA GLY A 81 -6.77 -2.25 -5.37
C GLY A 81 -6.39 -2.09 -3.90
N VAL A 82 -5.63 -1.03 -3.60
CA VAL A 82 -5.06 -0.82 -2.27
C VAL A 82 -5.44 0.55 -1.72
N SER A 83 -5.39 0.70 -0.39
CA SER A 83 -5.42 1.99 0.28
C SER A 83 -4.21 2.20 1.18
N VAL A 84 -3.78 3.46 1.26
CA VAL A 84 -2.66 3.92 2.08
C VAL A 84 -3.06 5.23 2.75
N ASP A 85 -2.72 5.40 4.03
CA ASP A 85 -2.88 6.67 4.72
C ASP A 85 -1.60 7.50 4.55
N VAL A 86 -1.74 8.74 4.09
CA VAL A 86 -0.63 9.70 4.02
C VAL A 86 -1.07 11.00 4.68
N ASP A 87 -0.54 11.24 5.88
CA ASP A 87 -0.89 12.38 6.73
C ASP A 87 -2.39 12.47 7.07
N GLY A 88 -3.03 11.34 7.37
CA GLY A 88 -4.44 11.26 7.75
C GLY A 88 -5.42 11.28 6.58
N GLU A 89 -4.92 11.29 5.34
CA GLU A 89 -5.72 11.16 4.14
C GLU A 89 -5.57 9.75 3.55
N GLU A 90 -6.69 9.05 3.43
CA GLU A 90 -6.73 7.76 2.75
C GLU A 90 -6.67 7.96 1.24
N LEU A 91 -5.54 7.58 0.64
CA LEU A 91 -5.35 7.51 -0.80
C LEU A 91 -5.60 6.09 -1.29
N ARG A 92 -6.15 5.98 -2.51
CA ARG A 92 -6.49 4.70 -3.12
C ARG A 92 -5.96 4.63 -4.54
N CYS A 93 -5.44 3.48 -4.92
CA CYS A 93 -5.00 3.22 -6.28
C CYS A 93 -5.11 1.73 -6.62
N TRP A 94 -4.95 1.44 -7.90
CA TRP A 94 -4.70 0.11 -8.39
C TRP A 94 -3.25 -0.04 -8.83
N VAL A 95 -2.67 -1.20 -8.52
CA VAL A 95 -1.32 -1.61 -8.93
C VAL A 95 -1.38 -3.01 -9.54
N TRP A 96 -0.36 -3.36 -10.33
CA TRP A 96 -0.22 -4.73 -10.83
C TRP A 96 -0.03 -5.71 -9.68
N GLN A 97 -0.52 -6.95 -9.82
CA GLN A 97 -0.39 -7.99 -8.80
C GLN A 97 1.06 -8.21 -8.38
N GLY A 98 1.99 -8.26 -9.36
CA GLY A 98 3.42 -8.44 -9.08
C GLY A 98 4.09 -7.27 -8.34
N ALA A 99 3.39 -6.16 -8.12
CA ALA A 99 3.86 -5.05 -7.31
C ALA A 99 3.50 -5.19 -5.83
N VAL A 100 2.78 -6.25 -5.44
CA VAL A 100 2.25 -6.45 -4.08
C VAL A 100 2.69 -7.79 -3.51
N ASP A 101 3.28 -7.76 -2.33
CA ASP A 101 3.51 -8.93 -1.49
C ASP A 101 2.47 -8.96 -0.36
N GLY A 102 1.78 -10.10 -0.19
CA GLY A 102 0.83 -10.28 0.90
C GLY A 102 1.53 -10.38 2.25
N LEU A 103 0.91 -9.81 3.29
CA LEU A 103 1.39 -9.90 4.68
C LEU A 103 0.41 -10.72 5.52
N ALA A 104 0.94 -11.48 6.48
CA ALA A 104 0.11 -12.21 7.44
C ALA A 104 -0.49 -11.26 8.50
N ALA A 105 0.29 -10.30 8.98
CA ALA A 105 -0.15 -9.19 9.82
C ALA A 105 0.48 -7.87 9.34
N ARG A 106 -0.11 -6.72 9.71
CA ARG A 106 0.41 -5.39 9.32
C ARG A 106 1.84 -5.19 9.84
N GLU A 107 2.09 -5.64 11.06
CA GLU A 107 3.32 -5.46 11.79
C GLU A 107 4.51 -6.21 11.16
N ASP A 108 4.23 -7.25 10.37
CA ASP A 108 5.24 -8.00 9.63
C ASP A 108 5.90 -7.17 8.51
N ALA A 109 5.32 -6.03 8.13
CA ALA A 109 5.93 -5.12 7.14
C ALA A 109 7.26 -4.51 7.59
N TRP A 110 7.46 -4.41 8.91
CA TRP A 110 8.59 -3.72 9.54
C TRP A 110 9.45 -4.66 10.41
N ARG A 111 9.27 -5.97 10.23
CA ARG A 111 9.98 -6.99 10.97
C ARG A 111 11.36 -7.27 10.40
#